data_AF-A0A3B8MYS8-F1
#
_entry.id   AF-A0A3B8MYS8-F1
#
_cell.length_a   1.000
_cell.length_b   1.000
_cell.length_c   1.000
_cell.angle_alpha   90.00
_cell.angle_beta   90.00
_cell.angle_gamma   90.00
#
_symmetry.space_group_name_H-M   'P 1'
#
loop_
_entity.id
_entity.type
_entity.pdbx_description
1 polymer ?
#
loop_
_entity_poly.entity_id
_entity_poly.type
_entity_poly.pdbx_seq_one_letter_code
_entity_poly.pdbx_strand_id
1 'polypeptide(L)'
;AGSGPHAGDGGAARNGLDSWLLQHFHAWPAYGSLALIVILCALAWWAHVGNQAFRRAISAALVITCVQVGVGLYQARNGLPELAVGIHMVLAAVVVTLVTTAILAQRSNSAEAALER
;
A
#
# COMPACT_ATOMS: atom_id res chain seq x y z
N ALA A 1 5.80 3.48 25.56
CA ALA A 1 4.63 3.86 24.73
C ALA A 1 4.88 5.25 24.16
N GLY A 2 4.60 5.44 22.87
CA GLY A 2 5.10 6.54 22.03
C GLY A 2 6.41 6.15 21.37
N SER A 3 6.34 5.85 20.07
CA SER A 3 7.47 5.38 19.27
C SER A 3 8.65 6.31 19.47
N GLY A 4 9.74 5.77 20.02
CA GLY A 4 10.99 6.50 20.25
C GLY A 4 11.65 6.90 18.92
N PRO A 5 12.83 7.56 18.98
CA PRO A 5 13.49 8.15 17.81
C PRO A 5 13.66 7.19 16.61
N HIS A 6 13.58 7.74 15.39
CA HIS A 6 14.08 7.07 14.17
C HIS A 6 15.39 7.74 13.76
N ALA A 7 16.41 6.96 13.38
CA ALA A 7 17.78 7.47 13.17
C ALA A 7 17.81 8.62 12.14
N GLY A 8 18.39 9.79 12.45
CA GLY A 8 19.76 10.00 12.94
C GLY A 8 19.97 10.75 14.27
N ASP A 9 19.16 10.50 15.28
CA ASP A 9 19.14 11.41 16.44
C ASP A 9 20.03 11.01 17.64
N GLY A 10 21.04 11.84 17.91
CA GLY A 10 21.75 11.95 19.19
C GLY A 10 20.90 12.65 20.26
N GLY A 11 19.81 12.02 20.70
CA GLY A 11 18.97 12.50 21.80
C GLY A 11 17.56 12.98 21.43
N ALA A 12 16.96 12.49 20.33
CA ALA A 12 15.59 12.90 20.01
C ALA A 12 14.59 12.57 21.12
N ALA A 13 13.78 13.57 21.44
CA ALA A 13 12.76 13.48 22.46
C ALA A 13 11.66 12.51 22.03
N ARG A 14 11.22 11.67 22.97
CA ARG A 14 10.04 10.83 22.80
C ARG A 14 8.83 11.76 22.60
N ASN A 15 8.12 11.63 21.49
CA ASN A 15 6.98 12.51 21.16
C ASN A 15 5.73 12.26 22.04
N GLY A 16 5.76 11.28 22.96
CA GLY A 16 4.70 11.02 23.94
C GLY A 16 3.36 10.57 23.34
N LEU A 17 3.28 10.37 22.02
CA LEU A 17 2.06 9.99 21.34
C LEU A 17 1.66 8.56 21.70
N ASP A 18 0.38 8.28 21.89
CA ASP A 18 -0.06 6.91 22.14
C ASP A 18 0.06 6.06 20.87
N SER A 19 1.03 5.15 20.86
CA SER A 19 1.26 4.21 19.76
C SER A 19 0.02 3.34 19.48
N TRP A 20 -0.78 3.05 20.50
CA TRP A 20 -2.02 2.28 20.34
C TRP A 20 -3.09 3.06 19.57
N LEU A 21 -3.18 4.37 19.80
CA LEU A 21 -4.12 5.22 19.08
C LEU A 21 -3.65 5.43 17.63
N LEU A 22 -2.36 5.72 17.43
CA LEU A 22 -1.79 5.96 16.11
C LEU A 22 -1.91 4.74 15.18
N GLN A 23 -1.63 3.53 15.68
CA GLN A 23 -1.79 2.32 14.87
C GLN A 23 -3.26 2.11 14.43
N HIS A 24 -4.23 2.49 15.27
CA HIS A 24 -5.64 2.34 14.96
C HIS A 24 -6.09 3.32 13.87
N PHE A 25 -5.68 4.58 13.99
CA PHE A 25 -5.92 5.58 12.94
C PHE A 25 -5.20 5.23 11.63
N HIS A 26 -3.97 4.74 11.69
CA HIS A 26 -3.23 4.30 10.50
C HIS A 26 -3.91 3.11 9.81
N ALA A 27 -4.55 2.23 10.59
CA ALA A 27 -5.25 1.08 10.04
C ALA A 27 -6.46 1.48 9.17
N TRP A 28 -7.10 2.64 9.42
CA TRP A 28 -8.25 3.06 8.61
C TRP A 28 -7.92 3.29 7.12
N PRO A 29 -6.91 4.11 6.73
CA PRO A 29 -6.46 4.20 5.34
C PRO A 29 -5.97 2.85 4.79
N ALA A 30 -5.35 2.01 5.62
CA ALA A 30 -4.87 0.70 5.19
C ALA A 30 -6.03 -0.24 4.80
N TYR A 31 -7.11 -0.26 5.58
CA TYR A 31 -8.33 -0.99 5.25
C TYR A 31 -8.99 -0.44 3.99
N GLY A 32 -9.08 0.88 3.85
CA GLY A 32 -9.60 1.51 2.64
C GLY A 32 -8.79 1.15 1.38
N SER A 33 -7.46 1.17 1.49
CA SER A 33 -6.56 0.80 0.39
C SER A 33 -6.70 -0.67 0.01
N LEU A 34 -6.73 -1.57 0.99
CA LEU A 34 -6.94 -3.00 0.75
C LEU A 34 -8.28 -3.26 0.08
N ALA A 35 -9.37 -2.66 0.59
CA ALA A 35 -10.70 -2.81 0.01
C ALA A 35 -10.73 -2.32 -1.45
N LEU A 36 -10.14 -1.16 -1.73
CA LEU A 36 -10.09 -0.62 -3.09
C LEU A 36 -9.29 -1.52 -4.04
N ILE A 37 -8.14 -2.04 -3.62
CA ILE A 37 -7.33 -2.96 -4.44
C ILE A 37 -8.09 -4.26 -4.71
N VAL A 38 -8.78 -4.81 -3.70
CA VAL A 38 -9.64 -6.01 -3.87
C VAL A 38 -10.76 -5.73 -4.87
N ILE A 39 -11.46 -4.60 -4.74
CA ILE A 39 -12.53 -4.21 -5.67
C ILE A 39 -11.99 -4.07 -7.09
N LEU A 40 -10.88 -3.35 -7.28
CA LEU A 40 -10.26 -3.17 -8.60
C LEU A 40 -9.81 -4.51 -9.20
N CYS A 41 -9.25 -5.41 -8.39
CA CYS A 41 -8.87 -6.74 -8.83
C CYS A 41 -10.11 -7.56 -9.25
N ALA A 42 -11.19 -7.52 -8.46
CA ALA A 42 -12.46 -8.17 -8.79
C ALA A 42 -13.06 -7.64 -10.10
N LEU A 43 -13.07 -6.31 -10.29
CA LEU A 43 -13.52 -5.68 -11.55
C LEU A 43 -12.63 -6.09 -12.74
N ALA A 44 -11.32 -6.20 -12.54
CA ALA A 44 -10.40 -6.60 -13.59
C ALA A 44 -10.64 -8.02 -14.10
N TRP A 45 -10.95 -8.96 -13.18
CA TRP A 45 -11.09 -10.38 -13.49
C TRP A 45 -12.52 -10.81 -13.80
N TRP A 46 -13.53 -10.28 -13.11
CA TRP A 46 -14.93 -10.70 -13.27
C TRP A 46 -15.72 -9.80 -14.21
N ALA A 47 -15.47 -8.49 -14.20
CA ALA A 47 -16.10 -7.55 -15.13
C ALA A 47 -15.21 -7.26 -16.36
N HIS A 48 -14.08 -7.97 -16.48
CA HIS A 48 -13.11 -7.83 -17.56
C HIS A 48 -12.61 -6.40 -17.81
N VAL A 49 -12.63 -5.54 -16.78
CA VAL A 49 -12.19 -4.14 -16.89
C VAL A 49 -10.69 -4.05 -17.09
N GLY A 50 -10.27 -3.20 -18.03
CA GLY A 50 -8.86 -2.91 -18.30
C GLY A 50 -8.12 -3.98 -19.09
N ASN A 51 -6.95 -3.59 -19.58
CA ASN A 51 -6.09 -4.46 -20.38
C ASN A 51 -5.28 -5.45 -19.52
N GLN A 52 -4.50 -6.31 -20.19
CA GLN A 52 -3.67 -7.30 -19.51
C GLN A 52 -2.61 -6.65 -18.59
N ALA A 53 -2.09 -5.47 -18.93
CA ALA A 53 -1.13 -4.75 -18.10
C ALA A 53 -1.77 -4.27 -16.78
N PHE A 54 -2.99 -3.71 -16.84
CA PHE A 54 -3.78 -3.36 -15.66
C PHE A 54 -4.02 -4.57 -14.76
N ARG A 55 -4.48 -5.70 -15.33
CA ARG A 55 -4.74 -6.95 -14.58
C ARG A 55 -3.49 -7.45 -13.86
N ARG A 56 -2.36 -7.50 -14.56
CA ARG A 56 -1.08 -7.94 -13.97
C ARG A 56 -0.64 -7.03 -12.83
N ALA A 57 -0.68 -5.71 -13.04
CA ALA A 57 -0.26 -4.73 -12.05
C ALA A 57 -1.16 -4.73 -10.80
N ILE A 58 -2.49 -4.75 -10.96
CA ILE A 58 -3.41 -4.73 -9.82
C ILE A 58 -3.42 -6.05 -9.03
N SER A 59 -3.23 -7.20 -9.70
CA SER A 59 -3.09 -8.48 -9.01
C SER A 59 -1.76 -8.58 -8.25
N ALA A 60 -0.66 -8.07 -8.83
CA ALA A 60 0.60 -7.95 -8.12
C ALA A 60 0.45 -7.00 -6.90
N ALA A 61 -0.24 -5.86 -7.07
CA ALA A 61 -0.50 -4.94 -5.97
C ALA A 61 -1.25 -5.64 -4.82
N LEU A 62 -2.29 -6.42 -5.13
CA LEU A 62 -3.04 -7.18 -4.11
C LEU A 62 -2.15 -8.15 -3.33
N VAL A 63 -1.30 -8.92 -4.01
CA VAL A 63 -0.37 -9.85 -3.35
C VAL A 63 0.57 -9.10 -2.42
N ILE A 64 1.20 -8.03 -2.89
CA ILE A 64 2.14 -7.24 -2.08
C ILE A 64 1.41 -6.54 -0.92
N THR A 65 0.18 -6.06 -1.11
CA THR A 65 -0.64 -5.49 -0.02
C THR A 65 -0.96 -6.53 1.05
N CYS A 66 -1.24 -7.79 0.70
CA CYS A 66 -1.40 -8.86 1.69
C CYS A 66 -0.12 -9.08 2.51
N VAL A 67 1.05 -9.06 1.86
CA VAL A 67 2.35 -9.13 2.56
C VAL A 67 2.54 -7.91 3.45
N GLN A 68 2.19 -6.71 2.97
CA GLN A 68 2.26 -5.45 3.71
C GLN A 68 1.44 -5.50 5.01
N VAL A 69 0.22 -6.05 4.95
CA VAL A 69 -0.63 -6.27 6.13
C VAL A 69 0.04 -7.22 7.11
N GLY A 70 0.59 -8.34 6.63
CA GLY A 70 1.31 -9.30 7.47
C GLY A 70 2.49 -8.67 8.21
N VAL A 71 3.33 -7.92 7.49
CA VAL A 71 4.48 -7.20 8.07
C VAL A 71 4.02 -6.12 9.04
N GLY A 72 2.97 -5.36 8.72
CA GLY A 72 2.42 -4.33 9.61
C GLY A 72 1.89 -4.91 10.94
N LEU A 73 1.18 -6.03 10.87
CA LEU A 73 0.72 -6.75 12.06
C LEU A 73 1.90 -7.29 12.90
N TYR A 74 2.95 -7.78 12.24
CA TYR A 74 4.19 -8.19 12.91
C TYR A 74 4.83 -7.00 13.64
N GLN A 75 4.95 -5.84 13.00
CA GLN A 75 5.51 -4.64 13.62
C GLN A 75 4.72 -4.18 14.85
N ALA A 76 3.38 -4.17 14.77
CA ALA A 76 2.51 -3.78 15.87
C ALA A 76 2.67 -4.69 17.10
N ARG A 77 2.89 -6.00 16.88
CA ARG A 77 3.01 -7.00 17.96
C ARG A 77 4.41 -7.06 18.57
N ASN A 78 5.45 -6.70 17.82
CA ASN A 78 6.85 -6.87 18.22
C ASN A 78 7.55 -5.55 18.58
N GLY A 79 6.80 -4.47 18.76
CA GLY A 79 7.37 -3.19 19.20
C GLY A 79 8.17 -2.46 18.13
N LEU A 80 7.74 -2.53 16.87
CA LEU A 80 8.31 -1.81 15.72
C LEU A 80 9.81 -2.10 15.45
N PRO A 81 10.21 -3.37 15.22
CA PRO A 81 11.61 -3.69 14.92
C PRO A 81 12.08 -2.99 13.64
N GLU A 82 13.27 -2.37 13.69
CA GLU A 82 13.78 -1.45 12.66
C GLU A 82 13.82 -2.07 11.26
N LEU A 83 14.32 -3.31 11.15
CA LEU A 83 14.39 -4.00 9.86
C LEU A 83 13.00 -4.24 9.26
N ALA A 84 12.01 -4.61 10.09
CA ALA A 84 10.65 -4.81 9.62
C ALA A 84 9.99 -3.48 9.20
N VAL A 85 10.34 -2.36 9.86
CA VAL A 85 9.96 -1.01 9.41
C VAL A 85 10.53 -0.72 8.04
N GLY A 86 11.82 -0.95 7.83
CA GLY A 86 12.46 -0.77 6.51
C GLY A 86 11.78 -1.61 5.42
N ILE A 87 11.52 -2.89 5.70
CA ILE A 87 10.81 -3.79 4.78
C ILE A 87 9.39 -3.27 4.48
N HIS A 88 8.65 -2.85 5.51
CA HIS A 88 7.29 -2.30 5.34
C HIS A 88 7.30 -1.03 4.49
N MET A 89 8.29 -0.14 4.65
CA MET A 89 8.41 1.07 3.83
C MET A 89 8.71 0.74 2.36
N VAL A 90 9.63 -0.21 2.09
CA VAL A 90 9.96 -0.64 0.73
C VAL A 90 8.74 -1.28 0.06
N LEU A 91 8.06 -2.20 0.76
CA LEU A 91 6.83 -2.81 0.27
C LEU A 91 5.73 -1.76 0.01
N ALA A 92 5.60 -0.72 0.85
CA ALA A 92 4.69 0.39 0.59
C ALA A 92 5.01 1.10 -0.74
N ALA A 93 6.28 1.40 -1.00
CA ALA A 93 6.72 2.03 -2.26
C ALA A 93 6.44 1.13 -3.48
N VAL A 94 6.60 -0.19 -3.32
CA VAL A 94 6.24 -1.16 -4.37
C VAL A 94 4.73 -1.17 -4.63
N VAL A 95 3.89 -1.17 -3.59
CA VAL A 95 2.42 -1.06 -3.75
C VAL A 95 2.06 0.20 -4.52
N VAL A 96 2.59 1.36 -4.13
CA VAL A 96 2.35 2.64 -4.84
C VAL A 96 2.75 2.52 -6.30
N THR A 97 3.94 1.99 -6.60
CA THR A 97 4.43 1.79 -7.97
C THR A 97 3.49 0.90 -8.79
N LEU A 98 3.01 -0.20 -8.23
CA LEU A 98 2.11 -1.14 -8.92
C LEU A 98 0.74 -0.52 -9.18
N VAL A 99 0.17 0.20 -8.20
CA VAL A 99 -1.10 0.91 -8.35
C VAL A 99 -0.98 2.03 -9.39
N THR A 100 0.08 2.83 -9.35
CA THR A 100 0.35 3.85 -10.38
C THR A 100 0.50 3.23 -11.76
N THR A 101 1.24 2.12 -11.87
CA THR A 101 1.38 1.37 -13.13
C THR A 101 0.03 0.88 -13.65
N ALA A 102 -0.83 0.36 -12.77
CA ALA A 102 -2.18 -0.07 -13.13
C ALA A 102 -3.00 1.11 -13.68
N ILE A 103 -2.98 2.27 -13.01
CA ILE A 103 -3.69 3.46 -13.47
C ILE A 103 -3.17 3.93 -14.84
N LEU A 104 -1.85 4.00 -15.02
CA LEU A 104 -1.24 4.41 -16.28
C LEU A 104 -1.54 3.45 -17.43
N ALA A 105 -1.63 2.15 -17.16
CA ALA A 105 -1.97 1.13 -18.16
C ALA A 105 -3.35 1.35 -18.80
N GLN A 106 -4.24 2.14 -18.18
CA GLN A 106 -5.56 2.44 -18.70
C GLN A 106 -5.58 3.64 -19.66
N ARG A 107 -4.53 4.47 -19.69
CA ARG A 107 -4.49 5.70 -20.50
C ARG A 107 -4.34 5.46 -22.00
N SER A 108 -3.67 4.37 -22.43
CA SER A 108 -3.48 4.07 -23.86
C SER A 108 -4.82 3.89 -24.58
N ASN A 109 -5.76 3.19 -23.94
CA ASN A 109 -7.07 2.92 -24.53
C ASN A 109 -7.96 4.17 -24.60
N SER A 110 -7.83 5.11 -23.66
CA SER A 110 -8.64 6.35 -23.67
C SER A 110 -8.22 7.31 -24.78
N ALA A 111 -6.92 7.37 -25.11
CA ALA A 111 -6.42 8.20 -26.19
C ALA A 111 -6.83 7.65 -27.57
N GLU A 112 -6.74 6.34 -27.76
CA GLU A 112 -7.15 5.65 -29.00
C GLU A 112 -8.67 5.76 -29.23
N ALA A 113 -9.48 5.48 -28.19
CA ALA A 113 -10.94 5.61 -28.26
C ALA A 113 -11.45 7.06 -28.41
N ALA A 114 -10.60 8.07 -28.20
CA ALA A 114 -10.91 9.48 -28.46
C ALA A 114 -10.55 9.91 -29.89
N LEU A 115 -9.60 9.22 -30.54
CA LEU A 115 -9.22 9.45 -31.93
C LEU A 115 -10.19 8.77 -32.92
N GLU A 116 -10.86 7.69 -32.49
CA GLU A 116 -11.84 6.95 -33.29
C GLU A 116 -13.26 7.55 -33.28
N ARG A 117 -13.49 8.68 -32.59
CA ARG A 117 -14.77 9.41 -32.59
C ARG A 117 -14.68 10.69 -33.41
#